data_AF-A0A3M1KS81-F1
#
_entry.id   AF-A0A3M1KS81-F1
#
_cell.length_a   1.000
_cell.length_b   1.000
_cell.length_c   1.000
_cell.angle_alpha   90.00
_cell.angle_beta   90.00
_cell.angle_gamma   90.00
#
_symmetry.space_group_name_H-M   'P 1'
#
loop_
_entity.id
_entity.type
_entity.pdbx_description
1 polymer ?
#
loop_
_entity_poly.entity_id
_entity_poly.type
_entity_poly.pdbx_seq_one_letter_code
_entity_poly.pdbx_strand_id
1 'polypeptide(L)'
;NPDEFVTFDNSSTAWFAQASLRPALVENKFFRNLEFVGRYSQLKTPEGAEWHTDQTQLDLGINYWINWRTLFKFSYRIMGGEEEDHHEEPGEEHEELGGNAFFIHWAIGF
;
A
#
# COMPACT_ATOMS: atom_id res chain seq x y z
N ASN A 1 -11.71 -28.11 31.00
CA ASN A 1 -11.52 -29.28 30.13
C ASN A 1 -10.30 -28.95 29.26
N PRO A 2 -9.15 -29.61 29.43
CA PRO A 2 -7.90 -29.20 28.78
C PRO A 2 -7.74 -29.66 27.31
N ASP A 3 -8.82 -30.09 26.66
CA ASP A 3 -8.80 -30.71 25.31
C ASP A 3 -9.26 -29.78 24.17
N GLU A 4 -9.47 -28.49 24.43
CA GLU A 4 -9.71 -27.52 23.35
C GLU A 4 -8.34 -27.07 22.79
N PHE A 5 -7.86 -27.76 21.76
CA PHE A 5 -6.82 -27.21 20.91
C PHE A 5 -7.38 -25.94 20.27
N VAL A 6 -6.95 -24.77 20.75
CA VAL A 6 -7.17 -23.51 20.03
C VAL A 6 -6.33 -23.60 18.76
N THR A 7 -6.94 -24.04 17.66
CA THR A 7 -6.32 -24.00 16.34
C THR A 7 -6.33 -22.55 15.89
N PHE A 8 -5.29 -21.80 16.26
CA PHE A 8 -5.05 -20.48 15.69
C PHE A 8 -4.82 -20.63 14.19
N ASP A 9 -5.71 -20.07 13.37
CA ASP A 9 -5.54 -20.06 11.91
C ASP A 9 -4.51 -18.98 11.56
N ASN A 10 -3.23 -19.35 11.67
CA ASN A 10 -2.09 -18.48 11.40
C ASN A 10 -1.84 -18.33 9.89
N SER A 11 -2.83 -17.80 9.17
CA SER A 11 -2.71 -17.49 7.75
C SER A 11 -2.74 -15.98 7.53
N SER A 12 -1.65 -15.45 6.96
CA SER A 12 -1.59 -14.07 6.49
C SER A 12 -1.77 -14.05 4.97
N THR A 13 -2.61 -13.14 4.48
CA THR A 13 -2.85 -12.94 3.06
C THR A 13 -2.46 -11.52 2.67
N ALA A 14 -1.61 -11.39 1.65
CA ALA A 14 -1.25 -10.11 1.07
C ALA A 14 -1.52 -10.14 -0.43
N TRP A 15 -2.19 -9.11 -0.94
CA TRP A 15 -2.43 -8.96 -2.37
C TRP A 15 -2.35 -7.51 -2.79
N PHE A 16 -2.08 -7.29 -4.08
CA PHE A 16 -2.06 -5.96 -4.65
C PHE A 16 -2.52 -5.99 -6.11
N ALA A 17 -3.08 -4.88 -6.54
CA ALA A 17 -3.41 -4.61 -7.93
C ALA A 17 -2.78 -3.28 -8.33
N GLN A 18 -2.10 -3.25 -9.48
CA GLN A 18 -1.46 -2.04 -10.00
C GLN A 18 -1.84 -1.83 -11.46
N ALA A 19 -2.17 -0.57 -11.78
CA ALA A 19 -2.38 -0.12 -13.14
C ALA A 19 -1.45 1.07 -13.45
N SER A 20 -0.99 1.14 -14.69
CA SER A 20 -0.24 2.29 -15.18
C SER A 20 -0.66 2.69 -16.58
N LEU A 21 -0.62 3.99 -16.85
CA LEU A 21 -0.95 4.56 -18.16
C LEU A 21 0.13 5.55 -18.57
N ARG A 22 0.72 5.29 -19.73
CA ARG A 22 1.69 6.18 -20.39
C ARG A 22 1.20 6.48 -21.81
N PRO A 23 0.92 7.74 -22.17
CA PRO A 23 0.40 8.08 -23.48
C PRO A 23 1.55 8.20 -24.49
N ALA A 24 2.16 7.06 -24.83
CA ALA A 24 3.38 6.98 -25.64
C ALA A 24 3.22 7.52 -27.08
N LEU A 25 1.97 7.59 -27.57
CA LEU A 25 1.62 7.98 -28.94
C LEU A 25 1.35 9.49 -29.10
N VAL A 26 1.39 10.26 -28.00
CA VAL A 26 1.16 11.71 -28.07
C VAL A 26 2.39 12.42 -28.67
N GLU A 27 2.15 13.32 -29.61
CA GLU A 27 3.22 14.09 -30.29
C GLU A 27 3.98 15.00 -29.32
N ASN A 28 3.29 15.52 -28.30
CA ASN A 28 3.89 16.35 -27.27
C ASN A 28 4.85 15.53 -26.39
N LYS A 29 6.13 15.88 -26.49
CA LYS A 29 7.25 15.23 -25.76
C LYS A 29 7.04 15.21 -24.24
N PHE A 30 6.41 16.23 -23.67
CA PHE A 30 6.16 16.30 -22.23
C PHE A 30 5.18 15.21 -21.80
N PHE A 31 4.02 15.13 -22.45
CA PHE A 31 2.98 14.14 -22.11
C PHE A 31 3.40 12.71 -22.45
N ARG A 32 4.13 12.51 -23.55
CA ARG A 32 4.68 11.19 -23.91
C ARG A 32 5.57 10.59 -22.83
N ASN A 33 6.27 11.44 -22.08
CA ASN A 33 7.21 11.05 -21.04
C ASN A 33 6.56 10.97 -19.64
N LEU A 34 5.27 11.27 -19.54
CA LEU A 34 4.51 11.21 -18.30
C LEU A 34 3.82 9.85 -18.16
N GLU A 35 3.93 9.22 -17.01
CA GLU A 35 3.24 7.98 -16.68
C GLU A 35 2.49 8.12 -15.36
N PHE A 36 1.22 7.77 -15.37
CA PHE A 36 0.40 7.69 -14.17
C PHE A 36 0.40 6.25 -13.67
N VAL A 37 0.54 6.07 -12.36
CA VAL A 37 0.52 4.75 -11.70
C VAL A 37 -0.41 4.80 -10.51
N GLY A 38 -1.31 3.83 -10.43
CA GLY A 38 -2.13 3.59 -9.25
C GLY A 38 -1.90 2.18 -8.75
N ARG A 39 -1.71 2.01 -7.45
CA ARG A 39 -1.59 0.70 -6.81
C ARG A 39 -2.51 0.63 -5.60
N TYR A 40 -3.35 -0.40 -5.56
CA TYR A 40 -4.08 -0.79 -4.37
C TYR A 40 -3.39 -2.02 -3.76
N SER A 41 -3.24 -2.06 -2.45
CA SER A 41 -2.65 -3.18 -1.73
C SER A 41 -3.45 -3.45 -0.46
N GLN A 42 -3.60 -4.72 -0.11
CA GLN A 42 -4.20 -5.15 1.13
C GLN A 42 -3.29 -6.18 1.80
N LEU A 43 -3.19 -6.07 3.12
CA LEU A 43 -2.52 -7.02 3.99
C LEU A 43 -3.50 -7.40 5.11
N LYS A 44 -3.89 -8.67 5.14
CA LYS A 44 -4.65 -9.26 6.23
C LYS A 44 -3.73 -10.22 7.00
N THR A 45 -3.55 -9.96 8.28
CA THR A 45 -2.80 -10.83 9.19
C THR A 45 -3.76 -11.80 9.91
N PRO A 46 -3.25 -12.86 10.58
CA PRO A 46 -4.08 -13.87 11.21
C PRO A 46 -5.08 -13.30 12.23
N GLU A 47 -6.30 -13.81 12.25
CA GLU A 47 -7.32 -13.47 13.26
C GLU A 47 -6.89 -14.02 14.63
N GLY A 48 -6.90 -13.17 15.67
CA GLY A 48 -6.53 -13.54 17.03
C GLY A 48 -5.04 -13.48 17.39
N ALA A 49 -4.20 -12.85 16.56
CA ALA A 49 -2.84 -12.47 16.94
C ALA A 49 -2.85 -11.15 17.72
N GLU A 50 -1.94 -10.97 18.69
CA GLU A 50 -1.74 -9.71 19.44
C GLU A 50 -1.43 -8.50 18.53
N TRP A 51 -1.08 -8.73 17.26
CA TRP A 51 -0.82 -7.70 16.25
C TRP A 51 -1.71 -7.90 15.02
N HIS A 52 -2.99 -8.19 15.23
CA HIS A 52 -3.93 -8.29 14.13
C HIS A 52 -4.05 -6.94 13.41
N THR A 53 -3.59 -6.91 12.17
CA THR A 53 -3.68 -5.80 11.24
C THR A 53 -4.47 -6.23 9.99
N ASP A 54 -5.52 -5.46 9.67
CA ASP A 54 -6.09 -5.36 8.32
C ASP A 54 -5.72 -3.98 7.76
N GLN A 55 -4.73 -3.96 6.88
CA GLN A 55 -4.23 -2.73 6.28
C GLN A 55 -4.54 -2.68 4.80
N THR A 56 -5.18 -1.60 4.40
CA THR A 56 -5.35 -1.20 3.01
C THR A 56 -4.45 -0.02 2.67
N GLN A 57 -3.93 -0.02 1.46
CA GLN A 57 -3.02 1.01 0.98
C GLN A 57 -3.35 1.38 -0.46
N LEU A 58 -3.56 2.68 -0.71
CA LEU A 58 -3.68 3.25 -2.04
C LEU A 58 -2.46 4.14 -2.32
N ASP A 59 -1.64 3.74 -3.28
CA ASP A 59 -0.57 4.57 -3.84
C ASP A 59 -1.03 5.19 -5.16
N LEU A 60 -0.93 6.51 -5.25
CA LEU A 60 -1.07 7.26 -6.49
C LEU A 60 0.28 7.87 -6.86
N GLY A 61 0.70 7.72 -8.10
CA GLY A 61 2.03 8.12 -8.54
C GLY A 61 2.06 8.71 -9.94
N ILE A 62 3.01 9.62 -10.13
CA ILE A 62 3.36 10.21 -11.41
C ILE A 62 4.85 9.98 -11.63
N ASN A 63 5.19 9.33 -12.73
CA ASN A 63 6.55 9.11 -13.19
C ASN A 63 6.83 10.02 -14.39
N TYR A 64 7.94 10.75 -14.37
CA TYR A 64 8.44 11.51 -15.50
C TYR A 64 9.75 10.90 -16.00
N TRP A 65 9.73 10.41 -17.23
CA TRP A 65 10.86 9.76 -17.88
C TRP A 65 11.75 10.80 -18.56
N ILE A 66 12.97 10.99 -18.07
CA ILE A 66 13.96 11.88 -18.69
C ILE A 66 14.56 11.20 -19.91
N ASN A 67 14.90 9.92 -19.75
CA ASN A 67 15.35 9.02 -20.78
C ASN A 67 14.87 7.60 -20.42
N TRP A 68 15.17 6.61 -21.25
CA TRP A 68 14.68 5.24 -21.04
C TRP A 68 15.26 4.55 -19.78
N ARG A 69 16.28 5.12 -19.13
CA ARG A 69 16.92 4.62 -17.90
C ARG A 69 16.75 5.52 -16.68
N THR A 70 16.26 6.74 -16.84
CA THR A 70 16.24 7.76 -15.79
C THR A 70 14.83 8.33 -15.65
N LEU A 71 14.30 8.29 -14.43
CA LEU A 71 12.98 8.84 -14.11
C LEU A 71 12.97 9.56 -12.77
N PHE A 72 12.09 10.54 -12.66
CA PHE A 72 11.61 11.06 -11.38
C PHE A 72 10.22 10.50 -11.11
N LYS A 73 10.00 10.03 -9.88
CA LYS A 73 8.71 9.54 -9.40
C LYS A 73 8.28 10.41 -8.22
N PHE A 74 7.03 10.86 -8.30
CA PHE A 74 6.32 11.47 -7.20
C PHE A 74 5.15 10.57 -6.87
N SER A 75 4.99 10.18 -5.60
CA SER A 75 3.85 9.38 -5.19
C SER A 75 3.30 9.80 -3.85
N TYR A 76 1.99 9.71 -3.73
CA TYR A 76 1.26 9.91 -2.50
C TYR A 76 0.61 8.59 -2.11
N ARG A 77 0.81 8.21 -0.85
CA ARG A 77 0.26 6.99 -0.27
C ARG A 77 -0.77 7.38 0.78
N ILE A 78 -1.92 6.73 0.68
CA ILE A 78 -2.98 6.77 1.66
C ILE A 78 -3.02 5.38 2.27
N MET A 79 -2.80 5.28 3.58
CA MET A 79 -3.00 4.06 4.34
C MET A 79 -4.30 4.19 5.11
N GLY A 80 -5.12 3.15 5.07
CA GLY A 80 -6.29 3.00 5.91
C GLY A 80 -6.28 1.60 6.48
N GLY A 81 -6.56 1.44 7.76
CA GLY A 81 -6.61 0.14 8.41
C GLY A 81 -7.18 0.32 9.80
N GLU A 82 -7.87 -0.72 10.25
CA GLU A 82 -8.39 -0.83 11.60
C GLU A 82 -7.51 -1.86 12.33
N GLU A 83 -7.01 -1.51 13.51
CA GLU A 83 -6.58 -2.53 14.47
C GLU A 83 -7.85 -2.99 15.21
N GLU A 84 -8.25 -4.24 14.99
CA GLU A 84 -9.23 -4.89 15.87
C GLU A 84 -8.46 -5.45 17.07
N ASP A 85 -8.27 -4.61 18.08
CA ASP A 85 -7.62 -4.99 19.33
C ASP A 85 -8.58 -5.89 20.13
N HIS A 86 -8.31 -7.19 20.19
CA HIS A 86 -9.16 -8.18 20.88
C HIS A 86 -8.89 -8.24 22.40
N HIS A 87 -8.57 -7.11 23.01
CA HIS A 87 -8.64 -6.91 24.45
C HIS A 87 -9.65 -5.81 24.75
N GLU A 88 -10.92 -6.20 24.90
CA GLU A 88 -11.98 -5.33 25.41
C GLU A 88 -11.66 -4.92 26.88
N GLU A 89 -10.83 -3.90 27.07
CA GLU A 89 -10.94 -3.01 28.22
C GLU A 89 -11.77 -1.78 27.81
N PRO A 90 -12.82 -1.42 28.58
CA PRO A 90 -13.68 -0.30 28.23
C PRO A 90 -12.95 1.03 28.49
N GLY A 91 -12.36 1.62 27.45
CA GLY A 91 -11.81 2.97 27.54
C GLY A 91 -10.67 3.34 26.60
N GLU A 92 -10.16 2.43 25.76
CA GLU A 92 -9.01 2.73 24.89
C GLU A 92 -9.46 3.27 23.52
N GLU A 93 -8.86 4.40 23.13
CA GLU A 93 -9.12 5.07 21.86
C GLU A 93 -8.58 4.20 20.72
N HIS A 94 -9.42 3.87 19.74
CA HIS A 94 -8.99 3.19 18.51
C HIS A 94 -7.91 4.05 17.80
N GLU A 95 -6.65 3.62 17.84
CA GLU A 95 -5.60 4.24 17.03
C GLU A 95 -5.81 3.85 15.56
N GLU A 96 -6.34 4.77 14.74
CA GLU A 96 -6.27 4.63 13.30
C GLU A 96 -4.79 4.49 12.91
N LEU A 97 -4.39 3.36 12.30
CA LEU A 97 -3.13 3.22 11.56
C LEU A 97 -3.14 4.05 10.25
N GLY A 98 -3.72 5.25 10.31
CA GLY A 98 -3.93 6.19 9.23
C GLY A 98 -2.67 7.01 8.97
N GLY A 99 -1.76 6.46 8.15
CA GLY A 99 -0.55 7.14 7.70
C GLY A 99 -0.65 7.64 6.26
N ASN A 100 -0.67 8.95 6.05
CA ASN A 100 -0.45 9.53 4.73
C ASN A 100 1.03 9.83 4.50
N ALA A 101 1.58 9.46 3.35
CA ALA A 101 2.99 9.68 3.05
C ALA A 101 3.20 10.18 1.62
N PHE A 102 4.07 11.19 1.48
CA PHE A 102 4.54 11.69 0.19
C PHE A 102 5.97 11.22 -0.07
N PHE A 103 6.21 10.71 -1.28
CA PHE A 103 7.50 10.17 -1.69
C PHE A 103 7.98 10.87 -2.95
N ILE A 104 9.26 11.24 -2.93
CA ILE A 104 10.03 11.65 -4.11
C ILE A 104 11.12 10.61 -4.31
N HIS A 105 11.21 10.07 -5.52
CA HIS A 105 12.22 9.08 -5.86
C HIS A 105 12.87 9.44 -7.20
N TRP A 106 14.19 9.47 -7.22
CA TRP A 106 14.99 9.55 -8.43
C TRP A 106 15.63 8.18 -8.71
N ALA A 107 15.28 7.57 -9.84
CA ALA A 107 15.85 6.29 -10.25
C ALA A 107 16.74 6.47 -11.48
N ILE A 108 17.94 5.90 -11.43
CA ILE A 108 18.97 5.94 -12.48
C ILE A 108 19.42 4.51 -12.75
N GLY A 109 19.14 4.00 -13.96
CA GLY A 109 19.66 2.73 -14.45
C GLY A 109 21.06 2.89 -15.06
N PHE A 110 21.96 1.98 -14.70
CA PHE A 110 23.33 1.86 -15.25
C PHE A 110 23.35 1.00 -16.53
#